data_AF-A0A2E4ADR3-F1
#
_entry.id   AF-A0A2E4ADR3-F1
#
_cell.length_a   1.000
_cell.length_b   1.000
_cell.length_c   1.000
_cell.angle_alpha   90.00
_cell.angle_beta   90.00
_cell.angle_gamma   90.00
#
_symmetry.space_group_name_H-M   'P 1'
#
loop_
_entity.id
_entity.type
_entity.pdbx_description
1 polymer ?
#
loop_
_entity_poly.entity_id
_entity_poly.type
_entity_poly.pdbx_seq_one_letter_code
_entity_poly.pdbx_strand_id
1 'polypeptide(L)' 'MPEFYENTVKDQPSGRMGSAEEVANVAAFLCSPAASWVTGANIVVDGGYTKRIEF' A
#
# COMPACT_ATOMS: atom_id res chain seq x y z
N MET A 1 9.49 -11.83 15.95
CA MET A 1 8.11 -11.93 16.49
C MET A 1 7.22 -12.62 15.45
N PRO A 2 7.27 -13.97 15.35
CA PRO A 2 6.51 -14.70 14.32
C PRO A 2 5.00 -14.48 14.41
N GLU A 3 4.44 -14.49 15.62
CA GLU A 3 3.01 -14.26 15.86
C GLU A 3 2.53 -12.89 15.35
N PHE A 4 3.33 -11.84 15.54
CA PHE A 4 3.01 -10.50 15.04
C PHE A 4 2.95 -10.47 13.50
N TYR A 5 3.91 -11.13 12.84
CA TYR A 5 3.93 -11.24 11.38
C TYR A 5 2.70 -11.99 10.87
N GLU A 6 2.39 -13.15 11.45
CA GLU A 6 1.24 -13.97 11.04
C GLU A 6 -0.09 -13.24 11.24
N ASN A 7 -0.26 -12.53 12.35
CA ASN A 7 -1.47 -11.75 12.60
C ASN A 7 -1.60 -10.58 11.63
N THR A 8 -0.50 -9.90 11.31
CA THR A 8 -0.50 -8.82 10.30
C THR A 8 -0.93 -9.34 8.93
N VAL A 9 -0.39 -10.50 8.51
CA VAL A 9 -0.74 -11.13 7.24
C VAL A 9 -2.22 -11.54 7.19
N LYS A 10 -2.80 -12.01 8.30
CA LYS A 10 -4.23 -12.36 8.37
C LYS A 10 -5.14 -11.14 8.21
N ASP A 11 -4.70 -9.98 8.70
CA ASP A 11 -5.45 -8.73 8.59
C ASP A 11 -5.32 -8.08 7.19
N GLN A 12 -4.39 -8.53 6.36
CA GLN A 12 -4.24 -8.09 4.98
C GLN A 12 -5.09 -8.95 4.03
N PRO A 13 -6.05 -8.37 3.28
CA PRO A 13 -6.76 -9.08 2.22
C PRO A 13 -5.85 -9.74 1.18
N SER A 14 -4.64 -9.22 0.95
CA SER A 14 -3.63 -9.84 0.08
C SER A 14 -3.12 -11.20 0.58
N GLY A 15 -3.31 -11.53 1.86
CA GLY A 15 -2.84 -12.77 2.48
C GLY A 15 -1.31 -12.89 2.53
N ARG A 16 -0.57 -11.78 2.34
CA ARG A 16 0.88 -11.72 2.42
C ARG A 16 1.39 -10.32 2.72
N MET A 17 2.62 -10.24 3.20
CA MET A 17 3.35 -8.98 3.25
C MET A 17 3.67 -8.48 1.84
N GLY A 18 3.58 -7.16 1.68
CA GLY A 18 4.05 -6.46 0.49
C GLY A 18 5.57 -6.45 0.40
N SER A 19 6.09 -6.26 -0.82
CA SER A 19 7.51 -6.00 -1.06
C SER A 19 7.79 -4.51 -1.24
N ALA A 20 9.06 -4.11 -1.12
CA ALA A 20 9.47 -2.73 -1.36
C ALA A 20 9.19 -2.29 -2.80
N GLU A 21 9.32 -3.21 -3.76
CA GLU A 21 9.09 -2.98 -5.18
C GLU A 21 7.63 -2.62 -5.46
N GLU A 22 6.67 -3.17 -4.71
CA GLU A 22 5.25 -2.83 -4.88
C GLU A 22 4.97 -1.37 -4.50
N VAL A 23 5.60 -0.88 -3.44
CA VAL A 23 5.53 0.54 -3.06
C VAL A 23 6.26 1.41 -4.11
N ALA A 24 7.45 0.97 -4.55
CA ALA A 24 8.23 1.68 -5.56
C ALA A 24 7.49 1.80 -6.90
N ASN A 25 6.75 0.78 -7.32
CA ASN A 25 5.95 0.81 -8.55
C ASN A 25 4.84 1.87 -8.49
N VAL A 26 4.17 2.02 -7.34
CA VAL A 26 3.17 3.08 -7.16
C VAL A 26 3.84 4.46 -7.16
N ALA A 27 4.97 4.62 -6.48
CA ALA A 27 5.74 5.86 -6.53
C ALA A 27 6.18 6.21 -7.96
N ALA A 28 6.69 5.25 -8.72
CA ALA A 28 7.09 5.43 -10.11
C ALA A 28 5.90 5.83 -11.00
N PHE A 29 4.73 5.22 -10.80
CA PHE A 29 3.49 5.63 -11.48
C PHE A 29 3.13 7.09 -11.16
N LEU A 30 3.15 7.47 -9.88
CA LEU A 30 2.83 8.84 -9.44
C LEU A 30 3.82 9.89 -9.97
N CYS A 31 5.08 9.52 -10.17
CA CYS A 31 6.08 10.38 -10.81
C CYS A 31 5.99 10.42 -12.34
N SER A 32 5.17 9.56 -12.96
CA SER A 32 5.04 9.48 -14.41
C SER A 32 4.02 10.49 -14.97
N PRO A 33 4.07 10.82 -16.27
CA PRO A 33 3.04 11.65 -16.91
C PRO A 33 1.61 11.10 -16.81
N ALA A 34 1.46 9.78 -16.61
CA ALA A 34 0.16 9.14 -16.47
C ALA A 34 -0.61 9.61 -15.21
N ALA A 35 0.10 10.10 -14.19
CA ALA A 35 -0.48 10.64 -12.97
C ALA A 35 -0.58 12.17 -12.98
N SER A 36 -0.51 12.82 -14.14
CA SER A 36 -0.45 14.30 -14.27
C SER A 36 -1.61 15.08 -13.64
N TRP A 37 -2.72 14.42 -13.32
CA TRP A 37 -3.87 15.03 -12.65
C TRP A 37 -4.04 14.60 -11.17
N VAL A 38 -3.12 13.79 -10.65
CA VAL A 38 -3.16 13.33 -9.26
C VAL A 38 -2.42 14.35 -8.38
N THR A 39 -3.15 15.02 -7.50
CA THR A 39 -2.59 15.95 -6.51
C THR A 39 -3.45 15.97 -5.24
N GLY A 40 -2.83 16.21 -4.09
CA GLY A 40 -3.53 16.31 -2.80
C GLY A 40 -4.19 15.01 -2.32
N ALA A 41 -3.83 13.85 -2.89
CA ALA A 41 -4.43 12.56 -2.56
C ALA A 41 -3.47 11.69 -1.72
N ASN A 42 -4.02 11.01 -0.72
CA ASN A 42 -3.33 9.93 0.00
C ASN A 42 -3.54 8.61 -0.75
N ILE A 43 -2.45 8.00 -1.23
CA ILE A 43 -2.49 6.69 -1.90
C ILE A 43 -1.95 5.64 -0.94
N VAL A 44 -2.85 4.80 -0.40
CA VAL A 44 -2.48 3.72 0.53
C VAL A 44 -2.00 2.49 -0.24
N VAL A 45 -0.81 2.00 0.08
CA VAL A 45 -0.17 0.85 -0.56
C VAL A 45 0.24 -0.18 0.50
N ASP A 46 -0.73 -0.96 0.99
CA ASP A 46 -0.52 -1.83 2.16
C ASP A 46 -1.21 -3.21 2.05
N GLY A 47 -1.65 -3.59 0.86
CA GLY A 47 -2.37 -4.86 0.66
C GLY A 47 -3.77 -4.92 1.28
N GLY A 48 -4.34 -3.77 1.67
CA GLY A 48 -5.68 -3.65 2.26
C GLY A 48 -5.69 -3.73 3.78
N TYR A 49 -4.55 -3.52 4.44
CA TYR A 49 -4.43 -3.55 5.90
C TYR A 49 -5.22 -2.40 6.55
N THR A 50 -5.14 -1.20 5.98
CA THR A 50 -5.80 0.00 6.50
C THR A 50 -7.31 -0.08 6.25
N LYS A 51 -8.10 -0.09 7.35
CA LYS A 51 -9.57 -0.22 7.32
C LYS A 51 -10.32 1.10 7.10
N ARG A 52 -9.62 2.24 7.20
CA ARG A 52 -10.19 3.58 7.06
C ARG A 52 -9.10 4.54 6.60
N ILE A 53 -9.43 5.40 5.64
CA ILE A 53 -8.60 6.53 5.24
C ILE A 53 -9.27 7.79 5.79
N GLU A 54 -8.54 8.61 6.53
CA GLU A 54 -9.01 9.95 6.92
C GLU A 54 -8.37 10.99 6.00
N PHE A 55 -9.14 12.03 5.67
CA PHE A 55 -8.77 13.10 4.75
C PHE A 55 -8.38 14.35 5.52
#